data_AF-A0A9W9VRQ1-F1
#
_entry.id   AF-A0A9W9VRQ1-F1
#
_cell.length_a   1.000
_cell.length_b   1.000
_cell.length_c   1.000
_cell.angle_alpha   90.00
_cell.angle_beta   90.00
_cell.angle_gamma   90.00
#
_symmetry.space_group_name_H-M   'P 1'
#
loop_
_entity.id
_entity.type
_entity.pdbx_description
1 polymer ?
#
loop_
_entity_poly.entity_id
_entity_poly.type
_entity_poly.pdbx_seq_one_letter_code
_entity_poly.pdbx_strand_id
1 'polypeptide(L)'
;MDSGKLGPGSENYRAFKFDWHALPYEEPALVAFKESNGTALYVSWNGDTESKMWKFFGEDERGQKMLLGQAKRTGFETGFRTSHTPIRVVAEAFDVRGHRLVSSSVVKTRDYKLRLEYS
;
A
#
# COMPACT_ATOMS: atom_id res chain seq x y z
N MET A 1 -46.63 10.68 -25.48
CA MET A 1 -47.20 9.50 -24.79
C MET A 1 -46.10 8.43 -24.82
N ASP A 2 -45.13 8.47 -23.91
CA ASP A 2 -45.08 7.77 -22.60
C ASP A 2 -44.75 6.26 -22.77
N SER A 3 -43.78 5.60 -22.14
CA SER A 3 -42.68 5.94 -21.22
C SER A 3 -41.65 4.80 -21.27
N GLY A 4 -40.39 5.08 -20.92
CA GLY A 4 -39.35 4.05 -20.79
C GLY A 4 -37.94 4.58 -20.50
N LYS A 5 -37.79 5.39 -19.44
CA LYS A 5 -36.47 5.79 -18.90
C LYS A 5 -35.71 4.54 -18.40
N LEU A 6 -34.56 4.25 -18.98
CA LEU A 6 -33.44 3.63 -18.28
C LEU A 6 -32.25 4.55 -18.53
N GLY A 7 -31.76 5.20 -17.47
CA GLY A 7 -30.62 6.10 -17.55
C GLY A 7 -29.37 5.36 -18.04
N PRO A 8 -28.39 6.04 -18.65
CA PRO A 8 -27.12 5.42 -18.98
C PRO A 8 -26.33 5.21 -17.67
N GLY A 9 -26.69 4.17 -16.93
CA GLY A 9 -26.01 3.67 -15.75
C GLY A 9 -25.42 2.31 -16.06
N SER A 10 -24.43 2.28 -16.94
CA SER A 10 -23.60 1.10 -17.19
C SER A 10 -22.22 1.55 -17.63
N GLU A 11 -21.60 2.36 -16.77
CA GLU A 11 -20.16 2.56 -16.83
C GLU A 11 -19.51 1.27 -16.35
N ASN A 12 -19.10 0.47 -17.33
CA ASN A 12 -18.14 -0.59 -17.15
C ASN A 12 -16.94 0.02 -16.44
N TYR A 13 -16.63 -0.43 -15.22
CA TYR A 13 -15.41 -0.03 -14.50
C TYR A 13 -14.20 -0.68 -15.20
N ARG A 14 -13.86 -0.14 -16.36
CA ARG A 14 -12.62 -0.41 -17.07
C ARG A 14 -11.62 0.61 -16.54
N ALA A 15 -11.00 0.28 -15.42
CA ALA A 15 -9.89 1.08 -14.90
C ALA A 15 -8.68 0.89 -15.84
N PHE A 16 -8.55 1.78 -16.82
CA PHE A 16 -7.36 1.86 -17.66
C PHE A 16 -6.28 2.68 -16.97
N LYS A 17 -5.07 2.14 -17.04
CA LYS A 17 -3.80 2.70 -16.56
C LYS A 17 -3.54 4.08 -17.17
N PHE A 18 -3.27 5.09 -16.33
CA PHE A 18 -2.62 6.34 -16.74
C PHE A 18 -1.62 6.82 -15.67
N ASP A 19 -0.35 6.88 -16.10
CA ASP A 19 0.84 7.58 -15.62
C ASP A 19 0.96 8.07 -14.16
N TRP A 20 1.48 7.21 -13.28
CA TRP A 20 2.36 7.62 -12.19
C TRP A 20 3.34 6.47 -11.86
N HIS A 21 4.48 6.41 -12.56
CA HIS A 21 5.59 5.45 -12.35
C HIS A 21 5.15 4.01 -12.05
N ALA A 22 4.45 3.38 -13.00
CA ALA A 22 4.12 1.95 -12.93
C ALA A 22 5.23 1.09 -13.57
N LEU A 23 5.88 0.25 -12.76
CA LEU A 23 6.59 -0.98 -13.14
C LEU A 23 5.94 -2.12 -12.29
N PRO A 24 5.89 -3.39 -12.75
CA PRO A 24 4.74 -3.99 -13.45
C PRO A 24 3.91 -5.07 -12.67
N TYR A 25 2.58 -5.12 -12.93
CA TYR A 25 1.60 -6.24 -12.82
C TYR A 25 1.71 -7.23 -11.64
N GLU A 26 1.25 -7.00 -10.42
CA GLU A 26 0.61 -5.86 -9.75
C GLU A 26 1.26 -5.88 -8.36
N GLU A 27 2.49 -5.35 -8.25
CA GLU A 27 3.22 -5.33 -6.98
C GLU A 27 2.40 -4.56 -5.93
N PRO A 28 2.46 -4.94 -4.64
CA PRO A 28 1.74 -4.22 -3.60
C PRO A 28 2.21 -2.78 -3.52
N ALA A 29 1.25 -1.86 -3.46
CA ALA A 29 1.52 -0.45 -3.25
C ALA A 29 1.81 -0.21 -1.76
N LEU A 30 2.89 0.51 -1.47
CA LEU A 30 3.28 0.88 -0.11
C LEU A 30 3.43 2.39 0.00
N VAL A 31 2.87 2.97 1.05
CA VAL A 31 3.14 4.36 1.45
C VAL A 31 3.56 4.41 2.91
N ALA A 32 4.40 5.39 3.23
CA ALA A 32 4.93 5.63 4.57
C ALA A 32 4.87 7.11 4.92
N PHE A 33 4.27 7.42 6.06
CA PHE A 33 4.09 8.77 6.57
C PHE A 33 4.74 8.90 7.93
N LYS A 34 5.59 9.91 8.09
CA LYS A 34 6.14 10.30 9.37
C LYS A 34 5.02 10.85 10.25
N GLU A 35 4.92 10.33 11.46
CA GLU A 35 4.06 10.83 12.53
C GLU A 35 4.93 11.37 13.68
N SER A 36 4.33 12.07 14.65
CA SER A 36 5.05 12.64 15.80
C SER A 36 5.83 11.60 16.62
N ASN A 37 5.31 10.37 16.70
CA ASN A 37 5.85 9.28 17.51
C ASN A 37 6.31 8.07 16.67
N GLY A 38 6.57 8.25 15.37
CA GLY A 38 7.04 7.14 14.52
C GLY A 38 6.62 7.27 13.06
N THR A 39 6.23 6.15 12.46
CA THR A 39 5.84 6.06 11.05
C THR A 39 4.56 5.23 10.89
N ALA A 40 3.59 5.78 10.16
CA ALA A 40 2.42 5.06 9.67
C ALA A 40 2.70 4.48 8.28
N LEU A 41 2.43 3.19 8.12
CA LEU A 41 2.66 2.41 6.92
C LEU A 41 1.32 1.86 6.43
N TYR A 42 1.04 2.01 5.14
CA TYR A 42 -0.15 1.46 4.51
C TYR A 42 0.28 0.69 3.28
N VAL A 43 -0.05 -0.59 3.25
CA VAL A 43 0.17 -1.46 2.11
C VAL A 43 -1.16 -1.87 1.52
N SER A 44 -1.28 -1.84 0.20
CA SER A 44 -2.45 -2.29 -0.51
C SER A 44 -2.07 -3.18 -1.68
N TRP A 45 -2.81 -4.27 -1.86
CA TRP A 45 -2.54 -5.24 -2.91
C TRP A 45 -3.84 -5.73 -3.52
N ASN A 46 -4.09 -5.31 -4.76
CA ASN A 46 -5.19 -5.82 -5.55
C ASN A 46 -4.84 -7.26 -6.01
N GLY A 47 -5.84 -8.14 -6.06
CA GLY A 47 -5.61 -9.55 -6.42
C GLY A 47 -5.05 -10.45 -5.31
N ASP A 48 -4.79 -9.92 -4.10
CA ASP A 48 -4.29 -10.73 -2.98
C ASP A 48 -5.33 -11.75 -2.47
N THR A 49 -5.11 -13.04 -2.72
CA THR A 49 -5.95 -14.12 -2.19
C THR A 49 -5.23 -14.96 -1.14
N GLU A 50 -3.90 -14.91 -1.12
CA GLU A 50 -3.07 -15.87 -0.38
C GLU A 50 -2.39 -15.24 0.84
N SER A 51 -2.13 -13.93 0.85
CA SER A 51 -1.40 -13.31 1.96
C SER A 51 -2.20 -13.35 3.25
N LYS A 52 -1.48 -13.67 4.33
CA LYS A 52 -2.02 -13.68 5.69
C LYS A 52 -1.33 -12.67 6.58
N MET A 53 -0.07 -12.38 6.28
CA MET A 53 0.76 -11.47 7.05
C MET A 53 1.52 -10.54 6.13
N TRP A 54 1.56 -9.27 6.50
CA TRP A 54 2.50 -8.29 5.97
C TRP A 54 3.62 -8.09 6.99
N LYS A 55 4.87 -8.16 6.53
CA LYS A 55 6.03 -7.70 7.30
C LYS A 55 6.56 -6.41 6.69
N PHE A 56 6.90 -5.46 7.54
CA PHE A 56 7.41 -4.16 7.14
C PHE A 56 8.86 -4.03 7.58
N PHE A 57 9.70 -3.54 6.68
CA PHE A 57 11.12 -3.40 6.91
C PHE A 57 11.58 -1.98 6.63
N GLY A 58 12.53 -1.50 7.43
CA GLY A 58 13.35 -0.35 7.09
C GLY A 58 14.53 -0.84 6.27
N GLU A 59 14.90 -0.11 5.22
CA GLU A 59 16.03 -0.45 4.37
C GLU A 59 17.12 0.63 4.48
N ASP A 60 18.37 0.22 4.73
CA ASP A 60 19.52 1.13 4.73
C ASP A 60 20.03 1.42 3.30
N GLU A 61 21.05 2.27 3.19
CA GLU A 61 21.62 2.63 1.88
C GLU A 61 22.33 1.45 1.17
N ARG A 62 22.66 0.38 1.92
CA ARG A 62 23.29 -0.84 1.41
C ARG A 62 22.26 -1.92 1.06
N GLY A 63 20.95 -1.64 1.20
CA GLY A 63 19.87 -2.59 0.94
C GLY A 63 19.62 -3.59 2.08
N GLN A 64 20.21 -3.38 3.26
CA GLN A 64 19.98 -4.22 4.42
C GLN A 64 18.62 -3.91 5.04
N LYS A 65 17.82 -4.96 5.23
CA LYS A 65 16.47 -4.87 5.78
C LYS A 65 16.46 -5.11 7.29
N MET A 66 15.88 -4.16 8.04
CA MET A 66 15.58 -4.30 9.47
C MET A 66 14.06 -4.44 9.66
N LEU A 67 13.61 -5.48 10.36
CA LEU A 67 12.19 -5.68 10.63
C LEU A 67 11.64 -4.59 11.56
N LEU A 68 10.64 -3.85 11.09
CA LEU A 68 9.92 -2.81 11.85
C LEU A 68 8.71 -3.37 12.58
N GLY A 69 8.19 -4.49 12.08
CA GLY A 69 7.06 -5.24 12.62
C GLY A 69 6.22 -5.88 11.54
N GLN A 70 5.04 -6.37 11.93
CA GLN A 70 4.15 -7.11 11.05
C GLN A 70 2.68 -6.85 11.39
N ALA A 71 1.80 -6.99 10.40
CA ALA A 71 0.36 -6.85 10.56
C ALA A 71 -0.37 -7.98 9.81
N LYS A 72 -1.42 -8.53 10.44
CA LYS A 72 -2.32 -9.44 9.74
C LYS A 72 -3.02 -8.67 8.63
N ARG A 73 -3.18 -9.31 7.48
CA ARG A 73 -3.93 -8.73 6.38
C ARG A 73 -5.39 -8.48 6.80
N THR A 74 -5.88 -7.27 6.57
CA THR A 74 -7.26 -6.85 6.93
C THR A 74 -8.22 -6.74 5.75
N GLY A 75 -7.72 -6.86 4.51
CA GLY A 75 -8.52 -6.72 3.30
C GLY A 75 -7.65 -6.35 2.10
N PHE A 76 -8.12 -5.40 1.29
CA PHE A 76 -7.33 -4.80 0.22
C PHE A 76 -6.17 -3.96 0.78
N GLU A 77 -6.45 -3.15 1.80
CA GLU A 77 -5.46 -2.32 2.49
C GLU A 77 -5.18 -2.87 3.89
N THR A 78 -3.92 -2.80 4.31
CA THR A 78 -3.47 -3.11 5.66
C THR A 78 -2.61 -1.98 6.19
N GLY A 79 -3.02 -1.42 7.33
CA GLY A 79 -2.27 -0.38 8.05
C GLY A 79 -1.39 -0.96 9.15
N PHE A 80 -0.21 -0.38 9.34
CA PHE A 80 0.72 -0.71 10.41
C PHE A 80 1.39 0.57 10.93
N ARG A 81 1.59 0.65 12.25
CA ARG A 81 2.33 1.76 12.89
C ARG A 81 3.53 1.21 13.62
N THR A 82 4.65 1.92 13.50
CA THR A 82 5.89 1.59 14.19
C THR A 82 6.45 2.85 14.85
N SER A 83 7.10 2.70 16.01
CA SER A 83 7.79 3.81 16.68
C SER A 83 9.12 4.18 16.00
N HIS A 84 9.56 3.39 15.02
CA HIS A 84 10.75 3.67 14.23
C HIS A 84 10.47 4.77 13.19
N THR A 85 11.53 5.49 12.81
CA THR A 85 11.50 6.53 11.76
C THR A 85 12.46 6.20 10.61
N PRO A 86 12.26 5.08 9.89
CA PRO A 86 13.12 4.71 8.76
C PRO A 86 13.01 5.71 7.61
N ILE A 87 14.10 5.92 6.87
CA ILE A 87 14.11 6.78 5.69
C ILE A 87 13.52 6.05 4.47
N ARG A 88 13.80 4.75 4.34
CA ARG A 88 13.29 3.88 3.28
C ARG A 88 12.59 2.68 3.89
N VAL A 89 11.50 2.26 3.28
CA VAL A 89 10.71 1.11 3.74
C VAL A 89 10.29 0.21 2.60
N VAL A 90 10.04 -1.05 2.93
CA VAL A 90 9.52 -2.08 2.04
C VAL A 90 8.56 -2.99 2.80
N ALA A 91 7.53 -3.46 2.12
CA ALA A 91 6.55 -4.40 2.66
C ALA A 91 6.66 -5.73 1.92
N GLU A 92 6.59 -6.83 2.66
CA GLU A 92 6.62 -8.17 2.09
C GLU A 92 5.41 -8.96 2.60
N ALA A 93 4.74 -9.65 1.68
CA ALA A 93 3.61 -10.51 1.98
C ALA A 93 4.07 -11.93 2.28
N PHE A 94 3.39 -12.59 3.22
CA PHE A 94 3.66 -13.97 3.62
C PHE A 94 2.38 -14.81 3.72
N ASP A 95 2.50 -16.09 3.35
CA ASP A 95 1.44 -17.10 3.48
C ASP A 95 1.29 -17.62 4.94
N VAL A 96 0.36 -18.57 5.17
CA VAL A 96 0.17 -19.22 6.49
C VAL A 96 1.39 -20.01 6.98
N ARG A 97 2.28 -20.44 6.07
CA ARG A 97 3.46 -21.25 6.36
C ARG A 97 4.71 -20.40 6.57
N GLY A 98 4.61 -19.08 6.37
CA GLY A 98 5.71 -18.14 6.49
C GLY A 98 6.57 -18.03 5.23
N HIS A 99 6.10 -18.47 4.07
CA HIS A 99 6.78 -18.24 2.80
C HIS A 99 6.45 -16.84 2.28
N ARG A 100 7.49 -16.13 1.81
CA ARG A 100 7.31 -14.82 1.18
C ARG A 100 6.66 -15.00 -0.19
N LEU A 101 5.54 -14.32 -0.41
CA LEU A 101 4.78 -14.33 -1.66
C LEU A 101 5.26 -13.21 -2.60
N VAL A 102 5.31 -11.98 -2.09
CA VAL A 102 5.64 -10.80 -2.89
C VAL A 102 6.32 -9.73 -2.02
N SER A 103 7.05 -8.82 -2.67
CA SER A 103 7.62 -7.62 -2.06
C SER A 103 7.07 -6.40 -2.78
N SER A 104 6.85 -5.31 -2.05
CA SER A 104 6.64 -4.00 -2.65
C SER A 104 7.96 -3.46 -3.22
N SER A 105 7.84 -2.41 -4.02
CA SER A 105 8.94 -1.48 -4.23
C SER A 105 9.35 -0.79 -2.91
N VAL A 106 10.62 -0.39 -2.83
CA VAL A 106 11.14 0.40 -1.72
C VAL A 106 10.65 1.84 -1.86
N VAL A 107 10.07 2.39 -0.81
CA VAL A 107 9.56 3.78 -0.81
C VAL A 107 10.22 4.60 0.29
N LYS A 108 10.33 5.91 0.07
CA LYS A 108 10.80 6.85 1.08
C LYS A 108 9.66 7.26 2.01
N THR A 109 9.96 7.36 3.30
CA THR A 109 9.03 7.93 4.29
C THR A 109 8.82 9.41 4.00
N ARG A 110 7.56 9.83 3.91
CA ARG A 110 7.14 11.19 3.57
C ARG A 110 6.65 11.91 4.82
N ASP A 111 6.84 13.22 4.87
CA ASP A 111 6.20 14.04 5.89
C ASP A 111 4.69 14.13 5.62
N TYR A 112 3.86 14.01 6.66
CA TYR A 112 2.41 14.14 6.50
C TYR A 112 2.06 15.62 6.27
N LYS A 113 2.01 16.04 5.00
CA LYS A 113 1.49 17.38 4.66
C LYS A 113 -0.03 17.40 4.84
N LEU A 114 -0.49 17.94 5.96
CA LEU A 114 -1.83 18.51 6.04
C LEU A 114 -1.91 19.65 5.01
N ARG A 115 -2.56 19.43 3.87
CA ARG A 115 -2.96 20.55 3.00
C ARG A 115 -4.35 20.34 2.43
N LEU A 116 -5.32 20.90 3.12
CA LEU A 116 -6.51 21.47 2.51
C LEU A 116 -6.70 22.86 3.15
N GLU A 117 -5.90 23.82 2.70
CA GLU A 117 -6.30 25.22 2.81
C GLU A 117 -7.29 25.45 1.66
N TYR A 118 -8.59 25.40 1.97
CA TYR A 118 -9.59 26.01 1.10
C TYR A 118 -9.47 27.52 1.30
N SER A 119 -9.06 28.25 0.26
CA SER A 119 -9.24 29.70 0.14
C SER A 119 -10.53 29.99 -0.62
#